data_AF-A0A9W9MRF8-F1
#
_entry.id   AF-A0A9W9MRF8-F1
#
_cell.length_a   1.000
_cell.length_b   1.000
_cell.length_c   1.000
_cell.angle_alpha   90.00
_cell.angle_beta   90.00
_cell.angle_gamma   90.00
#
_symmetry.space_group_name_H-M   'P 1'
#
loop_
_entity.id
_entity.type
_entity.pdbx_description
1 polymer ?
#
loop_
_entity_poly.entity_id
_entity_poly.type
_entity_poly.pdbx_seq_one_letter_code
_entity_poly.pdbx_strand_id
1 'polypeptide(L)'
;MSTSQNPSAEATPAIHTPTPSGSYWRSYGTGQPQVWAEPPKMLCDCGTHGAWRWPTQYAEITIAPCAHRCPFCDRFNKARKTTHMASNLRRHIKTTHIQGNPTQYGTLVVTSGVTQNQIDIPRST
;
A
#
# COMPACT_ATOMS: atom_id res chain seq x y z
N MET A 1 -8.50 47.51 36.61
CA MET A 1 -9.25 46.24 36.58
C MET A 1 -9.90 46.13 35.22
N SER A 2 -9.91 44.93 34.61
CA SER A 2 -10.57 44.61 33.32
C SER A 2 -9.96 45.30 32.08
N THR A 3 -9.81 44.68 30.90
CA THR A 3 -10.11 43.30 30.43
C THR A 3 -9.42 43.05 29.07
N SER A 4 -9.01 41.79 28.77
CA SER A 4 -9.06 41.11 27.43
C SER A 4 -8.37 41.77 26.20
N GLN A 5 -7.89 41.12 25.12
CA GLN A 5 -7.78 39.75 24.57
C GLN A 5 -6.90 39.87 23.28
N ASN A 6 -6.37 38.87 22.57
CA ASN A 6 -6.19 37.41 22.72
C ASN A 6 -5.06 36.94 21.76
N PRO A 7 -4.03 36.16 22.16
CA PRO A 7 -3.04 35.62 21.21
C PRO A 7 -3.50 34.26 20.66
N SER A 8 -4.01 34.23 19.43
CA SER A 8 -4.37 32.96 18.78
C SER A 8 -4.12 32.97 17.27
N ALA A 9 -2.84 32.93 16.90
CA ALA A 9 -2.45 32.33 15.64
C ALA A 9 -2.49 30.80 15.84
N GLU A 10 -3.67 30.22 15.68
CA GLU A 10 -3.86 28.77 15.72
C GLU A 10 -3.14 28.16 14.51
N ALA A 11 -1.88 27.75 14.73
CA ALA A 11 -1.17 26.91 13.79
C ALA A 11 -1.87 25.55 13.79
N THR A 12 -2.88 25.40 12.93
CA THR A 12 -3.54 24.12 12.68
C THR A 12 -2.44 23.10 12.40
N PRO A 13 -2.25 22.07 13.23
CA PRO A 13 -1.33 21.01 12.90
C PRO A 13 -1.92 20.34 11.65
N ALA A 14 -1.24 20.51 10.51
CA ALA A 14 -1.53 19.71 9.34
C ALA A 14 -1.49 18.26 9.82
N ILE A 15 -2.64 17.56 9.76
CA ILE A 15 -2.72 16.17 10.17
C ILE A 15 -1.93 15.38 9.14
N HIS A 16 -0.62 15.25 9.39
CA HIS A 16 0.28 14.34 8.73
C HIS A 16 -0.22 12.94 9.09
N THR A 17 -1.27 12.51 8.39
CA THR A 17 -1.74 11.13 8.41
C THR A 17 -0.52 10.32 7.98
N PRO A 18 0.13 9.55 8.88
CA PRO A 18 1.41 8.96 8.57
C PRO A 18 1.16 7.99 7.41
N THR A 19 1.73 8.28 6.24
CA THR A 19 1.66 7.36 5.10
C THR A 19 2.15 6.02 5.63
N PRO A 20 1.34 4.94 5.60
CA PRO A 20 1.71 3.72 6.29
C PRO A 20 3.05 3.26 5.75
N SER A 21 4.06 3.23 6.61
CA SER A 21 5.43 2.92 6.26
C SER A 21 5.53 1.41 6.02
N GLY A 22 5.00 0.95 4.89
CA GLY A 22 4.86 -0.47 4.55
C GLY A 22 3.80 -0.72 3.47
N SER A 23 3.56 -1.99 3.14
CA SER A 23 2.48 -2.34 2.20
C SER A 23 1.15 -2.42 2.95
N TYR A 24 0.10 -1.83 2.40
CA TYR A 24 -1.24 -1.83 2.98
C TYR A 24 -2.30 -1.94 1.88
N TRP A 25 -3.57 -2.07 2.29
CA TRP A 25 -4.70 -1.98 1.39
C TRP A 25 -5.79 -1.10 1.99
N ARG A 26 -6.67 -0.57 1.12
CA ARG A 26 -7.91 0.12 1.51
C ARG A 26 -9.06 -0.37 0.62
N SER A 27 -10.30 -0.29 1.10
CA SER A 27 -11.47 -0.57 0.27
C SER A 27 -11.49 0.33 -0.97
N TYR A 28 -11.92 -0.20 -2.11
CA TYR A 28 -11.94 0.52 -3.38
C TYR A 28 -13.19 0.17 -4.20
N GLY A 29 -13.82 1.20 -4.76
CA GLY A 29 -15.12 1.09 -5.43
C GLY A 29 -16.28 1.04 -4.43
N THR A 30 -17.41 0.47 -4.86
CA THR A 30 -18.66 0.39 -4.08
C THR A 30 -18.82 -0.90 -3.28
N GLY A 31 -17.96 -1.89 -3.50
CA GLY A 31 -17.99 -3.17 -2.78
C GLY A 31 -17.10 -3.18 -1.54
N GLN A 32 -17.28 -4.19 -0.70
CA GLN A 32 -16.38 -4.52 0.41
C GLN A 32 -15.67 -5.86 0.13
N PRO A 33 -14.40 -6.04 0.53
CA PRO A 33 -13.72 -7.31 0.37
C PRO A 33 -14.40 -8.48 1.11
N GLN A 34 -14.89 -9.46 0.34
CA GLN A 34 -15.47 -10.70 0.89
C GLN A 34 -14.52 -11.91 0.78
N VAL A 35 -13.48 -11.82 -0.05
CA VAL A 35 -12.55 -12.93 -0.33
C VAL A 35 -11.12 -12.48 -0.08
N TRP A 36 -10.35 -13.35 0.56
CA TRP A 36 -9.01 -13.10 1.07
C TRP A 36 -8.01 -14.07 0.46
N ALA A 37 -6.77 -13.64 0.31
CA ALA A 37 -5.65 -14.49 -0.09
C ALA A 37 -5.33 -15.48 1.03
N GLU A 38 -5.34 -16.77 0.70
CA GLU A 38 -5.02 -17.86 1.62
C GLU A 38 -3.88 -18.73 1.04
N PRO A 39 -2.89 -19.17 1.85
CA PRO A 39 -2.68 -18.76 3.24
C PRO A 39 -2.25 -17.28 3.35
N PRO A 40 -2.35 -16.65 4.54
CA PRO A 40 -1.91 -15.28 4.75
C PRO A 40 -0.40 -15.14 4.53
N LYS A 41 0.05 -14.05 3.89
CA LYS A 41 1.44 -13.85 3.46
C LYS A 41 1.90 -12.41 3.67
N MET A 42 3.06 -12.25 4.30
CA MET A 42 3.79 -10.98 4.32
C MET A 42 4.39 -10.70 2.95
N LEU A 43 4.30 -9.46 2.46
CA LEU A 43 4.86 -9.08 1.15
C LEU A 43 6.37 -8.81 1.20
N CYS A 44 6.93 -8.65 2.40
CA CYS A 44 8.33 -8.32 2.67
C CYS A 44 8.78 -8.99 3.98
N ASP A 45 10.10 -9.01 4.24
CA ASP A 45 10.68 -9.47 5.51
C ASP A 45 10.90 -8.32 6.51
N CYS A 46 10.37 -7.13 6.23
CA CYS A 46 10.38 -6.02 7.16
C CYS A 46 9.41 -6.31 8.31
N GLY A 47 9.94 -6.88 9.41
CA GLY A 47 9.15 -7.32 10.57
C GLY A 47 8.36 -6.23 11.32
N THR A 48 8.46 -4.97 10.88
CA THR A 48 7.80 -3.81 11.47
C THR A 48 6.62 -3.28 10.66
N HIS A 49 6.33 -3.82 9.46
CA HIS A 49 5.21 -3.30 8.66
C HIS A 49 4.57 -4.27 7.65
N GLY A 50 3.25 -4.19 7.53
CA GLY A 50 2.47 -4.86 6.49
C GLY A 50 1.08 -5.28 6.96
N ALA A 51 0.13 -5.36 6.03
CA ALA A 51 -1.09 -6.13 6.27
C ALA A 51 -0.79 -7.64 6.25
N TRP A 52 -1.37 -8.39 7.19
CA TRP A 52 -1.19 -9.85 7.25
C TRP A 52 -2.14 -10.61 6.30
N ARG A 53 -3.33 -10.07 6.04
CA ARG A 53 -4.27 -10.54 5.00
C ARG A 53 -4.36 -9.56 3.84
N TRP A 54 -4.58 -10.11 2.66
CA TRP A 54 -4.73 -9.36 1.41
C TRP A 54 -6.09 -9.70 0.79
N PRO A 55 -6.94 -8.71 0.53
CA PRO A 55 -8.19 -8.94 -0.19
C PRO A 55 -7.91 -9.33 -1.64
N THR A 56 -8.74 -10.20 -2.22
CA THR A 56 -8.64 -10.51 -3.66
C THR A 56 -9.51 -9.59 -4.52
N GLN A 57 -10.40 -8.79 -3.92
CA GLN A 57 -11.40 -7.98 -4.63
C GLN A 57 -11.80 -6.73 -3.82
N TYR A 58 -12.34 -5.72 -4.51
CA TYR A 58 -12.86 -4.45 -3.97
C TYR A 58 -11.87 -3.68 -3.08
N ALA A 59 -10.60 -3.66 -3.49
CA ALA A 59 -9.52 -3.05 -2.73
C ALA A 59 -8.43 -2.45 -3.62
N GLU A 60 -7.86 -1.36 -3.15
CA GLU A 60 -6.59 -0.83 -3.65
C GLU A 60 -5.47 -1.36 -2.76
N ILE A 61 -4.47 -1.98 -3.37
CA ILE A 61 -3.29 -2.52 -2.70
C ILE A 61 -2.08 -1.63 -3.02
N THR A 62 -1.53 -1.01 -1.99
CA THR A 62 -0.33 -0.18 -2.07
C THR A 62 0.89 -1.04 -1.76
N ILE A 63 1.71 -1.27 -2.78
CA ILE A 63 2.91 -2.13 -2.69
C ILE A 63 4.14 -1.27 -2.37
N ALA A 64 4.67 -1.42 -1.16
CA ALA A 64 5.85 -0.68 -0.69
C ALA A 64 7.14 -1.08 -1.43
N PRO A 65 8.17 -0.21 -1.46
CA PRO A 65 9.44 -0.47 -2.15
C PRO A 65 10.20 -1.72 -1.67
N CYS A 66 10.02 -2.14 -0.42
CA CYS A 66 10.59 -3.36 0.17
C CYS A 66 9.88 -4.67 -0.22
N ALA A 67 8.71 -4.59 -0.86
CA ALA A 67 7.88 -5.74 -1.15
C ALA A 67 8.45 -6.59 -2.30
N HIS A 68 8.55 -7.90 -2.05
CA HIS A 68 9.13 -8.89 -2.95
C HIS A 68 8.36 -10.22 -3.01
N ARG A 69 7.24 -10.34 -2.29
CA ARG A 69 6.37 -11.53 -2.32
C ARG A 69 4.98 -11.19 -2.84
N CYS A 70 4.43 -12.07 -3.65
CA CYS A 70 3.04 -12.05 -4.07
C CYS A 70 2.17 -12.70 -2.98
N PRO A 71 1.06 -12.05 -2.56
CA PRO A 71 0.14 -12.68 -1.62
C PRO A 71 -0.69 -13.79 -2.29
N PHE A 72 -0.91 -13.69 -3.60
CA PHE A 72 -1.86 -14.51 -4.33
C PHE A 72 -1.27 -15.80 -4.93
N CYS A 73 0.05 -15.94 -5.06
CA CYS A 73 0.66 -17.20 -5.49
C CYS A 73 2.13 -17.37 -5.08
N ASP A 74 2.56 -18.62 -4.95
CA ASP A 74 3.96 -18.95 -4.59
C ASP A 74 4.90 -19.09 -5.78
N ARG A 75 4.36 -19.09 -7.01
CA ARG A 75 5.18 -19.17 -8.23
C ARG A 75 6.12 -17.96 -8.35
N PHE A 76 5.65 -16.76 -8.01
CA PHE A 76 6.48 -15.55 -7.95
C PHE A 76 7.50 -15.65 -6.81
N ASN A 77 7.07 -16.10 -5.63
CA ASN A 77 7.86 -16.14 -4.39
C ASN A 77 9.09 -17.07 -4.46
N LYS A 78 9.07 -18.05 -5.38
CA LYS A 78 10.20 -18.95 -5.65
C LYS A 78 11.33 -18.30 -6.47
N ALA A 79 11.08 -17.18 -7.15
CA ALA A 79 12.08 -16.52 -7.98
C ALA A 79 13.00 -15.62 -7.11
N ARG A 80 14.20 -16.12 -6.77
CA ARG A 80 15.22 -15.41 -5.95
C ARG A 80 15.90 -14.22 -6.67
N LYS A 81 15.17 -13.44 -7.48
CA LYS A 81 15.70 -12.24 -8.13
C LYS A 81 15.61 -11.06 -7.15
N THR A 82 16.64 -10.21 -7.12
CA THR A 82 16.76 -9.13 -6.11
C THR A 82 16.42 -7.74 -6.67
N THR A 83 16.71 -7.49 -7.95
CA THR A 83 16.52 -6.17 -8.57
C THR A 83 15.05 -5.85 -8.86
N HIS A 84 14.63 -4.62 -8.57
CA HIS A 84 13.31 -4.06 -8.93
C HIS A 84 12.09 -4.87 -8.43
N MET A 85 12.21 -5.52 -7.28
CA MET A 85 11.19 -6.43 -6.75
C MET A 85 9.79 -5.81 -6.61
N ALA A 86 9.65 -4.62 -6.00
CA ALA A 86 8.33 -4.01 -5.83
C ALA A 86 7.64 -3.67 -7.16
N SER A 87 8.36 -3.17 -8.17
CA SER A 87 7.82 -2.92 -9.51
C SER A 87 7.49 -4.22 -10.26
N ASN A 88 8.33 -5.25 -10.13
CA ASN A 88 8.10 -6.55 -10.72
C ASN A 88 6.88 -7.25 -10.09
N LEU A 89 6.71 -7.12 -8.78
CA LEU A 89 5.54 -7.58 -8.02
C LEU A 89 4.26 -6.84 -8.46
N ARG A 90 4.28 -5.51 -8.54
CA ARG A 90 3.15 -4.72 -9.06
C ARG A 90 2.77 -5.14 -10.48
N ARG A 91 3.75 -5.34 -11.37
CA ARG A 91 3.51 -5.83 -12.74
C ARG A 91 2.90 -7.23 -12.71
N HIS A 92 3.47 -8.15 -11.94
CA HIS A 92 2.99 -9.53 -11.80
C HIS A 92 1.53 -9.60 -11.31
N ILE A 93 1.15 -8.82 -10.28
CA ILE A 93 -0.24 -8.79 -9.82
C ILE A 93 -1.16 -8.29 -10.95
N LYS A 94 -0.80 -7.21 -11.64
CA LYS A 94 -1.58 -6.68 -12.76
C LYS A 94 -1.74 -7.69 -13.91
N THR A 95 -0.65 -8.33 -14.35
CA THR A 95 -0.68 -9.21 -15.53
C THR A 95 -1.16 -10.62 -15.24
N THR A 96 -0.81 -11.20 -14.09
CA THR A 96 -1.09 -12.61 -13.79
C THR A 96 -2.39 -12.80 -13.02
N HIS A 97 -2.75 -11.85 -12.14
CA HIS A 97 -3.94 -11.97 -11.30
C HIS A 97 -5.10 -11.14 -11.85
N ILE A 98 -4.93 -9.81 -11.99
CA ILE A 98 -6.01 -8.93 -12.44
C ILE A 98 -6.41 -9.21 -13.89
N GLN A 99 -5.44 -9.25 -14.82
CA GLN A 99 -5.69 -9.57 -16.23
C GLN A 99 -5.88 -11.08 -16.48
N GLY A 100 -5.17 -11.94 -15.73
CA GLY A 100 -5.20 -13.39 -15.92
C GLY A 100 -6.40 -14.11 -15.30
N ASN A 101 -7.03 -13.53 -14.28
CA ASN A 101 -8.24 -14.04 -13.64
C ASN A 101 -9.13 -12.87 -13.14
N PRO A 102 -9.77 -12.13 -14.07
CA PRO A 102 -10.58 -10.96 -13.74
C PRO A 102 -11.82 -11.32 -12.90
N THR A 103 -12.32 -12.56 -12.95
CA THR A 103 -13.44 -13.03 -12.13
C THR A 103 -13.10 -12.98 -10.63
N GLN A 104 -11.86 -13.26 -10.25
CA GLN A 104 -11.40 -13.23 -8.86
C GLN A 104 -10.76 -11.89 -8.45
N TYR A 105 -10.05 -11.23 -9.38
CA TYR A 105 -9.17 -10.08 -9.09
C TYR A 105 -9.49 -8.80 -9.88
N GLY A 106 -10.50 -8.80 -10.76
CA GLY A 106 -10.76 -7.69 -11.69
C GLY A 106 -11.16 -6.36 -11.04
N THR A 107 -11.57 -6.39 -9.77
CA THR A 107 -11.90 -5.21 -8.96
C THR A 107 -10.75 -4.72 -8.07
N LEU A 108 -9.56 -5.33 -8.16
CA LEU A 108 -8.36 -4.83 -7.49
C LEU A 108 -7.71 -3.69 -8.26
N VAL A 109 -7.16 -2.74 -7.51
CA VAL A 109 -6.20 -1.74 -8.01
C VAL A 109 -4.87 -1.93 -7.31
N VAL A 110 -3.76 -1.69 -8.01
CA VAL A 110 -2.40 -1.83 -7.47
C VAL A 110 -1.58 -0.58 -7.71
N THR A 111 -1.19 0.07 -6.63
CA THR A 111 -0.43 1.33 -6.58
C THR A 111 0.96 1.15 -5.95
N SER A 112 1.84 2.13 -6.13
CA SER A 112 3.16 2.14 -5.49
C SER A 112 3.08 2.85 -4.15
N GLY A 113 3.64 2.23 -3.11
CA GLY A 113 4.04 2.99 -1.93
C GLY A 113 5.27 3.85 -2.25
N VAL A 114 5.43 4.94 -1.49
CA VAL A 114 6.63 5.80 -1.48
C VAL A 114 7.53 5.41 -0.31
N THR A 115 8.83 5.72 -0.38
CA THR A 115 9.71 5.73 0.80
C THR A 115 9.51 7.03 1.58
N GLN A 116 9.66 6.99 2.91
CA GLN A 116 9.58 8.17 3.79
C GLN A 116 10.47 9.32 3.30
N ASN A 117 11.70 9.01 2.87
CA ASN A 117 12.71 9.96 2.37
C ASN A 117 12.33 10.70 1.06
N GLN A 118 11.17 10.43 0.45
CA GLN A 118 10.77 11.06 -0.82
C GLN A 118 9.77 12.22 -0.62
N ILE A 119 9.43 12.55 0.64
CA ILE A 119 8.46 13.61 0.99
C ILE A 119 9.17 14.94 1.33
N ASP A 120 10.47 14.92 1.64
CA ASP A 120 11.29 16.06 2.10
C ASP A 120 11.95 16.90 0.99
N ILE A 121 11.50 16.78 -0.27
CA ILE A 121 11.96 17.67 -1.36
C ILE A 121 10.86 18.70 -1.66
N PRO A 122 10.91 19.91 -1.07
CA PRO A 122 10.09 21.01 -1.59
C PRO A 122 10.52 21.27 -3.04
N ARG A 123 9.54 21.21 -3.94
CA ARG A 123 9.73 21.56 -5.35
C ARG A 123 9.87 23.07 -5.46
N SER A 124 11.10 23.57 -5.27
CA SER A 124 11.42 24.97 -5.53
C SER A 124 11.17 25.31 -7.00
N THR A 125 10.23 26.22 -7.22
CA THR A 125 10.08 27.02 -8.45
C THR A 125 10.60 28.41 -8.18
#